data_AF-A0A3N6LXJ9-F1
#
_entry.id   AF-A0A3N6LXJ9-F1
#
_cell.length_a   1.000
_cell.length_b   1.000
_cell.length_c   1.000
_cell.angle_alpha   90.00
_cell.angle_beta   90.00
_cell.angle_gamma   90.00
#
_symmetry.space_group_name_H-M   'P 1'
#
loop_
_entity.id
_entity.type
_entity.pdbx_description
1 polymer ?
#
loop_
_entity_poly.entity_id
_entity_poly.type
_entity_poly.pdbx_seq_one_letter_code
_entity_poly.pdbx_strand_id
1 'polypeptide(L)'
;MLSVEEEIEMLTEAGLLTERQAEAFVYREVEAVPREAAAEEMGITASTLDDYRSDAVEKVKKARATVTAVETIRFQADRDDDVGRDDRPRRTGTW
;
A
#
# COMPACT_ATOMS: atom_id res chain seq x y z
N MET A 1 18.03 -2.43 -4.78
CA MET A 1 17.50 -1.39 -3.90
C MET A 1 17.11 -0.26 -4.82
N LEU A 2 15.87 0.22 -4.74
CA LEU A 2 15.44 1.36 -5.55
C LEU A 2 16.20 2.60 -5.09
N SER A 3 16.39 3.57 -5.97
CA SER A 3 16.85 4.89 -5.55
C SER A 3 15.71 5.64 -4.85
N VAL A 4 16.06 6.65 -4.05
CA VAL A 4 15.09 7.55 -3.39
C VAL A 4 14.16 8.18 -4.42
N GLU A 5 14.70 8.60 -5.57
CA GLU A 5 13.94 9.20 -6.67
C GLU A 5 12.93 8.21 -7.26
N GLU A 6 13.33 6.96 -7.49
CA GLU A 6 12.44 5.89 -7.98
C GLU A 6 11.32 5.60 -6.99
N GLU A 7 11.60 5.60 -5.68
CA GLU A 7 10.59 5.40 -4.64
C GLU A 7 9.58 6.55 -4.59
N ILE A 8 10.05 7.80 -4.71
CA ILE A 8 9.19 8.98 -4.77
C ILE A 8 8.30 8.94 -6.02
N GLU A 9 8.88 8.59 -7.17
CA GLU A 9 8.18 8.48 -8.45
C GLU A 9 7.06 7.44 -8.35
N MET A 10 7.36 6.22 -7.89
CA MET A 10 6.35 5.17 -7.76
C MET A 10 5.16 5.58 -6.87
N LEU A 11 5.42 6.23 -5.74
CA LEU A 11 4.35 6.66 -4.81
C LEU A 11 3.49 7.78 -5.42
N THR A 12 4.08 8.63 -6.24
CA THR A 12 3.41 9.74 -6.92
C THR A 12 2.63 9.27 -8.14
N GLU A 13 3.22 8.42 -8.98
CA GLU A 13 2.58 7.83 -10.17
C GLU A 13 1.40 6.93 -9.82
N ALA A 14 1.47 6.22 -8.69
CA ALA A 14 0.34 5.47 -8.15
C ALA A 14 -0.84 6.38 -7.71
N GLY A 15 -0.65 7.70 -7.72
CA GLY A 15 -1.63 8.68 -7.25
C GLY A 15 -1.86 8.61 -5.74
N LEU A 16 -0.98 7.93 -4.99
CA LEU A 16 -1.14 7.73 -3.56
C LEU A 16 -0.75 8.99 -2.78
N LEU A 17 0.37 9.60 -3.16
CA LEU A 17 0.97 10.77 -2.50
C LEU A 17 1.21 11.90 -3.50
N THR A 18 1.24 13.14 -3.02
CA THR A 18 1.88 14.22 -3.77
C THR A 18 3.39 14.09 -3.70
N GLU A 19 4.12 14.71 -4.61
CA GLU A 19 5.59 14.70 -4.63
C GLU A 19 6.20 15.09 -3.26
N ARG A 20 5.74 16.19 -2.66
CA ARG A 20 6.18 16.62 -1.32
C ARG A 20 5.87 15.64 -0.19
N GLN A 21 4.74 14.94 -0.29
CA GLN A 21 4.38 13.89 0.68
C GLN A 21 5.23 12.64 0.48
N ALA A 22 5.53 12.29 -0.77
CA ALA A 22 6.38 11.17 -1.11
C ALA A 22 7.83 11.41 -0.67
N GLU A 23 8.40 12.59 -0.95
CA GLU A 23 9.71 13.02 -0.42
C GLU A 23 9.77 12.89 1.10
N ALA A 24 8.83 13.51 1.82
CA ALA A 24 8.78 13.48 3.28
C ALA A 24 8.68 12.05 3.83
N PHE A 25 7.89 11.19 3.17
CA PHE A 25 7.73 9.80 3.55
C PHE A 25 9.00 8.99 3.33
N VAL A 26 9.60 9.07 2.14
CA VAL A 26 10.79 8.31 1.78
C VAL A 26 11.96 8.71 2.68
N TYR A 27 12.22 10.01 2.83
CA TYR A 27 13.32 10.46 3.69
C TYR A 27 13.16 10.03 5.15
N ARG A 28 11.93 10.07 5.72
CA ARG A 28 11.74 9.80 7.15
C ARG A 28 11.44 8.36 7.49
N GLU A 29 10.68 7.64 6.66
CA GLU A 29 10.20 6.29 6.95
C GLU A 29 11.02 5.19 6.25
N VAL A 30 11.63 5.49 5.10
CA VAL A 30 12.41 4.51 4.33
C VAL A 30 13.90 4.68 4.60
N GLU A 31 14.43 5.87 4.32
CA GLU A 31 15.85 6.19 4.48
C GLU A 31 16.24 6.56 5.92
N ALA A 32 15.24 6.76 6.80
CA ALA A 32 15.42 7.12 8.20
C ALA A 32 16.31 8.38 8.44
N VAL A 33 16.35 9.29 7.46
CA VAL A 33 17.09 10.56 7.53
C VAL A 33 16.58 11.37 8.72
N PRO A 34 17.44 11.89 9.61
CA PRO A 34 17.00 12.68 10.77
C PRO A 34 16.10 13.86 10.39
N ARG A 35 15.14 14.20 11.26
CA ARG A 35 14.10 15.21 11.01
C ARG A 35 14.66 16.53 10.46
N GLU A 36 15.63 17.12 11.14
CA GLU A 36 16.18 18.43 10.73
C GLU A 36 16.93 18.34 9.40
N ALA A 37 17.67 17.25 9.16
CA ALA A 37 18.37 17.02 7.90
C ALA A 37 17.40 16.79 6.74
N ALA A 38 16.31 16.04 6.95
CA ALA A 38 15.28 15.85 5.94
C ALA A 38 14.55 17.17 5.59
N ALA A 39 14.30 18.02 6.60
CA ALA A 39 13.70 19.33 6.38
C ALA A 39 14.63 20.26 5.58
N GLU A 40 15.93 20.22 5.90
CA GLU A 40 16.96 20.94 5.16
C GLU A 40 17.06 20.46 3.70
N GLU A 41 17.11 19.15 3.47
CA GLU A 41 17.16 18.54 2.13
C GLU A 41 15.95 18.96 1.28
N MET A 42 14.76 18.99 1.89
CA MET A 42 13.53 19.40 1.21
C MET A 42 13.39 20.93 1.06
N GLY A 43 14.25 21.72 1.71
CA GLY A 43 14.18 23.18 1.71
C GLY A 43 12.95 23.75 2.43
N ILE A 44 12.45 23.07 3.45
CA ILE A 44 11.24 23.44 4.21
C ILE A 44 11.50 23.49 5.72
N THR A 45 10.52 24.00 6.48
CA THR A 45 10.61 23.96 7.95
C THR A 45 10.30 22.55 8.46
N ALA A 46 10.87 22.19 9.62
CA ALA A 46 10.61 20.89 10.24
C ALA A 46 9.13 20.68 10.60
N SER A 47 8.37 21.74 10.87
CA SER A 47 6.91 21.64 11.08
C SER A 47 6.17 21.27 9.80
N THR A 48 6.52 21.90 8.67
CA THR A 48 5.91 21.57 7.37
C THR A 48 6.29 20.16 6.91
N LEU A 49 7.52 19.71 7.22
CA LEU A 49 7.92 18.31 7.02
C LEU A 49 7.02 17.37 7.82
N ASP A 50 6.78 17.65 9.11
CA ASP A 50 5.95 16.80 9.96
C ASP A 50 4.50 16.71 9.44
N ASP A 51 3.95 17.81 8.94
CA ASP A 51 2.62 17.85 8.32
C ASP A 51 2.56 16.94 7.08
N TYR A 52 3.49 17.11 6.13
CA TYR A 52 3.56 16.26 4.93
C TYR A 52 3.77 14.79 5.27
N ARG A 53 4.66 14.50 6.21
CA ARG A 53 4.92 13.13 6.67
C ARG A 53 3.68 12.52 7.31
N SER A 54 3.00 13.25 8.19
CA SER A 54 1.81 12.74 8.89
C SER A 54 0.72 12.33 7.90
N ASP A 55 0.41 13.21 6.95
CA ASP A 55 -0.55 12.93 5.88
C ASP A 55 -0.14 11.72 5.03
N ALA A 56 1.15 11.64 4.67
CA ALA A 56 1.68 10.55 3.87
C ALA A 56 1.58 9.21 4.60
N VAL A 57 1.95 9.16 5.88
CA VAL A 57 1.85 7.97 6.73
C VAL A 57 0.41 7.50 6.83
N GLU A 58 -0.55 8.41 7.03
CA GLU A 58 -1.96 8.04 7.06
C GLU A 58 -2.45 7.43 5.75
N LYS A 59 -2.09 8.02 4.60
CA LYS A 59 -2.46 7.53 3.27
C LYS A 59 -1.86 6.16 3.00
N VAL A 60 -0.57 5.96 3.28
CA VAL A 60 0.10 4.67 3.12
C VAL A 60 -0.53 3.60 4.02
N LYS A 61 -0.84 3.95 5.28
CA LYS A 61 -1.54 3.04 6.20
C LYS A 61 -2.91 2.61 5.65
N LYS A 62 -3.70 3.56 5.14
CA LYS A 62 -5.01 3.27 4.52
C LYS A 62 -4.85 2.40 3.28
N ALA A 63 -3.90 2.70 2.40
CA ALA A 63 -3.64 1.91 1.19
C ALA A 63 -3.26 0.46 1.53
N ARG A 64 -2.39 0.25 2.54
CA ARG A 64 -2.04 -1.09 3.02
C ARG A 64 -3.27 -1.84 3.53
N ALA A 65 -4.12 -1.19 4.33
CA ALA A 65 -5.36 -1.80 4.80
C ALA A 65 -6.30 -2.18 3.65
N THR A 66 -6.40 -1.34 2.61
CA THR A 66 -7.18 -1.65 1.40
C THR A 66 -6.65 -2.86 0.66
N VAL A 67 -5.33 -2.98 0.48
CA VAL A 67 -4.70 -4.15 -0.16
C VAL A 67 -5.04 -5.42 0.63
N THR A 68 -4.86 -5.40 1.95
CA THR A 68 -5.21 -6.54 2.82
C THR A 68 -6.69 -6.93 2.71
N ALA A 69 -7.60 -5.94 2.65
CA ALA A 69 -9.02 -6.20 2.47
C ALA A 69 -9.32 -6.86 1.12
N VAL A 70 -8.72 -6.37 0.02
CA VAL A 70 -8.89 -6.93 -1.33
C VAL A 70 -8.33 -8.35 -1.41
N GLU A 71 -7.17 -8.61 -0.82
CA GLU A 71 -6.58 -9.96 -0.75
C GLU A 71 -7.48 -10.92 0.02
N THR A 72 -8.07 -10.46 1.14
CA THR A 72 -9.02 -11.26 1.92
C THR A 72 -10.25 -11.63 1.11
N ILE A 73 -10.81 -10.69 0.35
CA ILE A 73 -11.98 -10.92 -0.52
C ILE A 73 -11.64 -11.94 -1.62
N ARG A 74 -10.48 -11.78 -2.28
CA ARG A 74 -10.03 -12.73 -3.33
C ARG A 74 -9.93 -14.15 -2.79
N PHE A 75 -9.32 -14.32 -1.62
CA PHE A 75 -9.15 -15.62 -0.99
C PHE A 75 -10.47 -16.27 -0.58
N GLN A 76 -11.49 -15.48 -0.23
CA GLN A 76 -12.83 -16.00 0.05
C GLN A 76 -13.53 -16.48 -1.23
N ALA A 77 -13.43 -15.71 -2.32
CA ALA A 77 -14.00 -16.08 -3.61
C ALA A 77 -13.42 -17.42 -4.13
N ASP A 78 -12.11 -17.60 -4.04
CA ASP A 78 -11.45 -18.84 -4.49
C ASP A 78 -11.87 -20.07 -3.67
N ARG A 79 -12.28 -19.90 -2.40
CA ARG A 79 -12.74 -20.99 -1.53
C ARG A 79 -14.18 -21.40 -1.78
N ASP A 80 -15.05 -20.46 -2.11
CA ASP A 80 -16.46 -20.75 -2.40
C ASP A 80 -16.61 -21.54 -3.72
N ASP A 81 -15.68 -21.36 -4.67
CA ASP A 81 -15.64 -22.12 -5.93
C ASP A 81 -15.21 -23.59 -5.76
N ASP A 82 -14.46 -23.93 -4.69
CA ASP A 82 -13.98 -25.30 -4.43
C ASP A 82 -15.03 -26.16 -3.69
N VAL A 83 -16.00 -25.54 -3.02
CA VAL A 83 -17.05 -26.24 -2.24
C VAL A 83 -18.27 -26.62 -3.11
N GLY A 84 -18.32 -26.19 -4.37
CA GLY A 84 -19.40 -26.48 -5.31
C GLY A 84 -19.29 -27.79 -6.12
N ARG A 85 -18.16 -28.50 -6.05
CA ARG A 85 -17.95 -29.77 -6.78
C ARG A 85 -18.31 -30.99 -5.93
N ASP A 86 -19.47 -30.93 -5.29
CA ASP A 86 -20.04 -32.11 -4.63
C ASP A 86 -20.53 -33.09 -5.70
N ASP A 87 -19.76 -34.16 -5.88
CA ASP A 87 -20.02 -35.35 -6.67
C ASP A 87 -21.39 -35.95 -6.29
N ARG A 88 -22.48 -35.43 -6.87
CA ARG A 88 -23.76 -36.12 -6.79
C ARG A 88 -23.65 -37.46 -7.53
N PRO A 89 -23.77 -38.62 -6.85
CA PRO A 89 -23.73 -39.90 -7.52
C PRO A 89 -24.87 -39.96 -8.54
N ARG A 90 -24.51 -40.14 -9.82
CA ARG A 90 -25.47 -40.37 -10.90
C ARG A 90 -26.25 -41.63 -10.54
N ARG A 91 -27.51 -41.49 -10.13
CA ARG A 91 -28.44 -42.61 -10.02
C ARG A 91 -28.62 -43.21 -11.41
N THR A 92 -27.86 -44.26 -11.72
CA THR A 92 -28.14 -45.14 -12.85
C THR A 92 -29.40 -45.91 -12.51
N GLY A 93 -30.53 -45.43 -13.02
CA GLY A 93 -31.78 -46.19 -13.04
C GLY A 93 -31.59 -47.38 -13.97
N THR A 94 -31.59 -48.57 -13.41
CA THR A 94 -31.80 -49.82 -14.14
C THR A 94 -33.32 -49.98 -14.31
N TRP A 95 -33.78 -50.03 -15.57
CA TRP A 95 -35.06 -50.62 -15.95
C TRP A 95 -34.77 -51.71 -16.98
#